data_AF-A0A7W1J6E8-F1
#
_entry.id   AF-A0A7W1J6E8-F1
#
_cell.length_a   1.000
_cell.length_b   1.000
_cell.length_c   1.000
_cell.angle_alpha   90.00
_cell.angle_beta   90.00
_cell.angle_gamma   90.00
#
_symmetry.space_group_name_H-M   'P 1'
#
loop_
_entity.id
_entity.type
_entity.pdbx_description
1 polymer ?
#
loop_
_entity_poly.entity_id
_entity_poly.type
_entity_poly.pdbx_seq_one_letter_code
_entity_poly.pdbx_strand_id
1 'polypeptide(L)'
;METENSNDITNDYFMESVDASLKELINFLHSNGIKTTPSCAGHNENEKYFEKIFDTLEKDKEEIRNCGLQLKDIQSGEIYLFENKEYMLPWIKKDFLQNVSKYQKNGIIGIRLQGKEKEDILRLQIPGVKIVEKDNILFIRTLENTTADINEKWKLITTEIKNVLKKQMVSA
;
A
#
# COMPACT_ATOMS: atom_id res chain seq x y z
N MET A 1 -1.55 22.14 -15.90
CA MET A 1 -0.44 21.18 -16.03
C MET A 1 -1.01 19.82 -15.72
N GLU A 2 -1.22 19.01 -16.76
CA GLU A 2 -1.52 17.60 -16.60
C GLU A 2 -0.25 16.95 -16.05
N THR A 3 -0.28 16.47 -14.82
CA THR A 3 0.82 15.66 -14.27
C THR A 3 0.86 14.37 -15.08
N GLU A 4 1.89 14.21 -15.90
CA GLU A 4 2.21 12.95 -16.56
C GLU A 4 2.22 11.85 -15.49
N ASN A 5 1.33 10.87 -15.63
CA ASN A 5 1.34 9.66 -14.80
C ASN A 5 2.70 8.99 -15.00
N SER A 6 3.63 9.20 -14.07
CA SER A 6 4.89 8.47 -14.03
C SER A 6 4.59 6.98 -14.08
N ASN A 7 5.34 6.23 -14.89
CA ASN A 7 5.20 4.79 -14.93
C ASN A 7 5.69 4.20 -13.60
N ASP A 8 4.77 4.01 -12.65
CA ASP A 8 5.02 3.31 -11.38
C ASP A 8 5.62 1.91 -11.58
N ILE A 9 5.50 1.35 -12.80
CA ILE A 9 6.09 0.08 -13.23
C ILE A 9 7.63 0.10 -13.25
N THR A 10 8.25 1.27 -13.47
CA THR A 10 9.71 1.38 -13.72
C THR A 10 10.44 2.25 -12.69
N ASN A 11 9.79 2.63 -11.59
CA ASN A 11 10.40 3.48 -10.59
C ASN A 11 11.05 2.63 -9.48
N ASP A 12 12.39 2.61 -9.43
CA ASP A 12 13.13 1.85 -8.40
C ASP A 12 12.77 2.31 -6.98
N TYR A 13 12.49 3.61 -6.78
CA TYR A 13 12.06 4.15 -5.48
C TYR A 13 10.67 3.66 -5.05
N PHE A 14 9.80 3.32 -5.99
CA PHE A 14 8.49 2.76 -5.67
C PHE A 14 8.65 1.40 -4.97
N MET A 15 9.51 0.53 -5.48
CA MET A 15 9.74 -0.80 -4.90
C MET A 15 10.44 -0.78 -3.54
N GLU A 16 11.15 0.30 -3.21
CA GLU A 16 11.70 0.52 -1.87
C GLU A 16 10.57 0.74 -0.84
N SER A 17 9.52 1.45 -1.22
CA SER A 17 8.38 1.81 -0.36
C SER A 17 7.35 0.68 -0.15
N VAL A 18 7.38 -0.36 -0.98
CA VAL A 18 6.44 -1.49 -0.91
C VAL A 18 6.76 -2.40 0.27
N ASP A 19 5.72 -2.87 0.98
CA ASP A 19 5.86 -3.87 2.05
C ASP A 19 6.51 -5.16 1.55
N ALA A 20 7.45 -5.71 2.32
CA ALA A 20 8.26 -6.87 1.91
C ALA A 20 7.42 -8.07 1.42
N SER A 21 6.26 -8.33 2.03
CA SER A 21 5.35 -9.42 1.66
C SER A 21 4.62 -9.21 0.34
N LEU A 22 4.53 -7.97 -0.15
CA LEU A 22 3.91 -7.62 -1.41
C LEU A 22 4.90 -7.52 -2.58
N LYS A 23 6.20 -7.32 -2.29
CA LYS A 23 7.22 -7.09 -3.32
C LYS A 23 7.23 -8.18 -4.40
N GLU A 24 7.09 -9.45 -4.02
CA GLU A 24 7.10 -10.56 -4.98
C GLU A 24 5.92 -10.51 -5.96
N LEU A 25 4.72 -10.21 -5.45
CA LEU A 25 3.51 -10.10 -6.28
C LEU A 25 3.62 -8.88 -7.21
N ILE A 26 4.01 -7.73 -6.67
CA ILE A 26 4.10 -6.49 -7.43
C ILE A 26 5.16 -6.62 -8.54
N ASN A 27 6.34 -7.15 -8.22
CA ASN A 27 7.38 -7.41 -9.23
C ASN A 27 6.86 -8.33 -10.35
N PHE A 28 6.14 -9.39 -9.98
CA PHE A 28 5.53 -10.28 -10.98
C PHE A 28 4.49 -9.57 -11.86
N LEU A 29 3.59 -8.77 -11.28
CA LEU A 29 2.58 -8.05 -12.04
C LEU A 29 3.23 -7.00 -12.97
N HIS A 30 4.16 -6.21 -12.44
CA HIS A 30 4.84 -5.14 -13.18
C HIS A 30 5.70 -5.66 -14.32
N SER A 31 6.44 -6.76 -14.10
CA SER A 31 7.20 -7.44 -15.17
C SER A 31 6.32 -8.00 -16.29
N ASN A 32 5.02 -8.17 -16.05
CA ASN A 32 4.03 -8.56 -17.06
C ASN A 32 3.21 -7.37 -17.59
N GLY A 33 3.63 -6.12 -17.31
CA GLY A 33 2.96 -4.90 -17.76
C GLY A 33 1.65 -4.60 -17.03
N ILE A 34 1.35 -5.32 -15.94
CA ILE A 34 0.11 -5.16 -15.17
C ILE A 34 0.32 -4.08 -14.10
N LYS A 35 -0.45 -3.00 -14.18
CA LYS A 35 -0.40 -1.87 -13.23
C LYS A 35 -1.10 -2.21 -11.92
N THR A 36 -0.55 -1.72 -10.82
CA THR A 36 -1.14 -1.82 -9.47
C THR A 36 -1.47 -0.44 -8.91
N THR A 37 -2.37 -0.36 -7.94
CA THR A 37 -2.54 0.83 -7.10
C THR A 37 -1.47 0.86 -5.99
N PRO A 38 -1.30 1.98 -5.26
CA PRO A 38 -0.66 1.95 -3.96
C PRO A 38 -1.25 0.82 -3.10
N SER A 39 -0.38 0.09 -2.42
CA SER A 39 -0.72 -1.17 -1.76
C SER A 39 -0.10 -1.24 -0.37
N CYS A 40 -0.77 -1.93 0.54
CA CYS A 40 -0.31 -2.16 1.91
C CYS A 40 -0.63 -3.61 2.27
N ALA A 41 0.29 -4.30 2.93
CA ALA A 41 0.11 -5.68 3.34
C ALA A 41 -0.84 -5.82 4.54
N GLY A 42 -1.03 -4.73 5.27
CA GLY A 42 -1.56 -4.75 6.63
C GLY A 42 -0.42 -4.89 7.65
N HIS A 43 -0.65 -4.37 8.84
CA HIS A 43 0.28 -4.22 9.93
C HIS A 43 -0.40 -4.61 11.25
N ASN A 44 0.39 -5.10 12.20
CA ASN A 44 -0.06 -5.40 13.56
C ASN A 44 0.92 -4.80 14.56
N GLU A 45 0.93 -3.49 14.60
CA GLU A 45 1.69 -2.68 15.54
C GLU A 45 0.92 -2.47 16.84
N ASN A 46 1.67 -2.35 17.93
CA ASN A 46 1.10 -2.08 19.24
C ASN A 46 0.82 -0.58 19.43
N GLU A 47 0.00 -0.26 20.43
CA GLU A 47 -0.35 1.14 20.72
C GLU A 47 0.87 2.03 20.98
N LYS A 48 1.91 1.51 21.67
CA LYS A 48 3.15 2.26 21.93
C LYS A 48 3.88 2.69 20.65
N TYR A 49 3.79 1.89 19.58
CA TYR A 49 4.33 2.29 18.28
C TYR A 49 3.61 3.52 17.74
N PHE A 50 2.28 3.53 17.80
CA PHE A 50 1.48 4.68 17.36
C PHE A 50 1.63 5.90 18.27
N GLU A 51 1.84 5.71 19.57
CA GLU A 51 2.20 6.80 20.48
C GLU A 51 3.48 7.50 20.03
N LYS A 52 4.52 6.73 19.66
CA LYS A 52 5.78 7.29 19.14
C LYS A 52 5.60 8.03 17.82
N ILE A 53 4.74 7.51 16.93
CA ILE A 53 4.40 8.23 15.69
C ILE A 53 3.75 9.56 16.03
N PHE A 54 2.76 9.57 16.92
CA PHE A 54 2.09 10.81 17.31
C PHE A 54 3.06 11.81 17.94
N ASP A 55 3.97 11.34 18.81
CA ASP A 55 4.98 12.19 19.42
C ASP A 55 5.96 12.77 18.38
N THR A 56 6.17 12.06 17.26
CA THR A 56 6.96 12.56 16.12
C THR A 56 6.17 13.61 15.34
N LEU A 57 4.88 13.38 15.07
CA LEU A 57 4.01 14.37 14.41
C LEU A 57 3.91 15.68 15.20
N GLU A 58 3.90 15.61 16.54
CA GLU A 58 3.93 16.80 17.39
C GLU A 58 5.26 17.57 17.25
N LYS A 59 6.39 16.87 17.13
CA LYS A 59 7.68 17.52 16.84
C LYS A 59 7.71 18.14 15.46
N ASP A 60 7.25 17.42 14.45
CA ASP A 60 7.13 17.91 13.07
C ASP A 60 6.26 19.17 13.03
N LYS A 61 5.15 19.20 13.77
CA LYS A 61 4.29 20.38 13.92
C LYS A 61 5.07 21.56 14.50
N GLU A 62 5.88 21.36 15.53
CA GLU A 62 6.71 22.43 16.09
C GLU A 62 7.80 22.89 15.11
N GLU A 63 8.44 21.99 14.35
CA GLU A 63 9.41 22.36 13.32
C GLU A 63 8.77 23.20 12.21
N ILE A 64 7.63 22.76 11.68
CA ILE A 64 6.85 23.47 10.66
C ILE A 64 6.49 24.89 11.08
N ARG A 65 6.18 25.11 12.37
CA ARG A 65 5.78 26.43 12.88
C ARG A 65 6.95 27.37 13.12
N ASN A 66 8.15 26.84 13.37
CA ASN A 66 9.29 27.63 13.82
C ASN A 66 10.36 27.81 12.75
N CYS A 67 10.96 26.71 12.27
CA CYS A 67 12.10 26.73 11.36
C CYS A 67 11.81 26.16 9.97
N GLY A 68 10.61 25.60 9.78
CA GLY A 68 10.23 24.81 8.61
C GLY A 68 10.76 23.37 8.70
N LEU A 69 10.00 22.44 8.15
CA LEU A 69 10.33 21.02 8.06
C LEU A 69 10.85 20.69 6.66
N GLN A 70 12.00 20.01 6.57
CA GLN A 70 12.53 19.53 5.30
C GLN A 70 11.83 18.24 4.86
N LEU A 71 11.24 18.25 3.67
CA LEU A 71 10.55 17.12 3.07
C LEU A 71 11.29 16.71 1.79
N LYS A 72 11.43 15.40 1.57
CA LYS A 72 11.96 14.85 0.32
C LYS A 72 10.81 14.26 -0.47
N ASP A 73 10.63 14.70 -1.71
CA ASP A 73 9.69 14.07 -2.63
C ASP A 73 10.24 12.71 -3.06
N ILE A 74 9.42 11.67 -2.88
CA ILE A 74 9.85 10.28 -3.12
C ILE A 74 9.99 9.95 -4.60
N GLN A 75 9.37 10.73 -5.48
CA GLN A 75 9.32 10.48 -6.92
C GLN A 75 10.46 11.18 -7.67
N SER A 76 10.73 12.43 -7.31
CA SER A 76 11.76 13.28 -7.91
C SER A 76 13.05 13.32 -7.11
N GLY A 77 12.99 13.00 -5.81
CA GLY A 77 14.12 13.12 -4.89
C GLY A 77 14.42 14.56 -4.46
N GLU A 78 13.66 15.55 -4.94
CA GLU A 78 13.84 16.96 -4.58
C GLU A 78 13.53 17.22 -3.10
N ILE A 79 14.21 18.20 -2.52
CA ILE A 79 14.04 18.61 -1.12
C ILE A 79 13.30 19.94 -1.08
N TYR A 80 12.23 20.00 -0.28
CA TYR A 80 11.41 21.17 -0.06
C TYR A 80 11.40 21.55 1.42
N LEU A 81 11.31 22.84 1.71
CA LEU A 81 11.09 23.34 3.06
C LEU A 81 9.63 23.73 3.23
N PHE A 82 8.93 23.08 4.16
CA PHE A 82 7.53 23.36 4.48
C PHE A 82 7.43 24.14 5.80
N GLU A 83 6.98 25.40 5.73
CA GLU A 83 6.80 26.27 6.89
C GLU A 83 5.37 26.80 6.94
N ASN A 84 4.74 26.71 8.12
CA ASN A 84 3.44 27.32 8.39
C ASN A 84 3.28 27.56 9.90
N LYS A 85 3.28 28.84 10.31
CA LYS A 85 3.21 29.28 11.72
C LYS A 85 1.91 28.91 12.43
N GLU A 86 0.84 28.72 11.66
CA GLU A 86 -0.50 28.35 12.16
C GLU A 86 -0.79 26.86 11.96
N TYR A 87 0.20 26.05 11.56
CA TYR A 87 0.01 24.63 11.35
C TYR A 87 -0.44 23.93 12.63
N MET A 88 -1.49 23.13 12.49
CA MET A 88 -2.06 22.32 13.55
C MET A 88 -2.28 20.91 13.03
N LEU A 89 -2.04 19.91 13.87
CA LEU A 89 -2.42 18.55 13.54
C LEU A 89 -3.95 18.45 13.49
N PRO A 90 -4.52 17.71 12.52
CA PRO A 90 -5.96 17.55 12.41
C PRO A 90 -6.54 16.58 13.46
N TRP A 91 -5.70 15.98 14.29
CA TRP A 91 -6.09 14.99 15.30
C TRP A 91 -5.51 15.35 16.66
N ILE A 92 -6.29 15.09 17.71
CA ILE A 92 -5.77 14.94 19.08
C ILE A 92 -5.26 13.50 19.28
N LYS A 93 -4.28 13.30 20.17
CA LYS A 93 -3.63 11.98 20.39
C LYS A 93 -4.63 10.84 20.59
N LYS A 94 -5.65 11.08 21.40
CA LYS A 94 -6.71 10.09 21.68
C LYS A 94 -7.43 9.64 20.41
N ASP A 95 -7.86 10.59 19.58
CA ASP A 95 -8.59 10.29 18.35
C ASP A 95 -7.69 9.63 17.30
N PHE A 96 -6.42 10.05 17.24
CA PHE A 96 -5.42 9.42 16.40
C PHE A 96 -5.25 7.93 16.73
N LEU A 97 -5.01 7.60 18.01
CA LEU A 97 -4.81 6.21 18.47
C LEU A 97 -6.06 5.34 18.24
N GLN A 98 -7.26 5.90 18.47
CA GLN A 98 -8.51 5.18 18.24
C GLN A 98 -8.78 4.90 16.76
N ASN A 99 -8.33 5.77 15.85
CA ASN A 99 -8.57 5.61 14.42
C ASN A 99 -7.51 4.72 13.78
N VAL A 100 -6.23 4.94 14.06
CA VAL A 100 -5.12 4.20 13.41
C VAL A 100 -5.19 2.70 13.71
N SER A 101 -5.56 2.33 14.94
CA SER A 101 -5.70 0.93 15.36
C SER A 101 -6.74 0.14 14.55
N LYS A 102 -7.75 0.81 13.96
CA LYS A 102 -8.78 0.18 13.12
C LYS A 102 -8.30 -0.11 11.70
N TYR A 103 -7.35 0.68 11.20
CA TYR A 103 -6.92 0.60 9.81
C TYR A 103 -5.71 -0.30 9.58
N GLN A 104 -4.89 -0.54 10.61
CA GLN A 104 -3.63 -1.27 10.44
C GLN A 104 -3.80 -2.69 9.89
N LYS A 105 -4.83 -3.45 10.28
CA LYS A 105 -4.94 -4.88 9.97
C LYS A 105 -5.38 -5.22 8.53
N ASN A 106 -5.73 -4.21 7.75
CA ASN A 106 -6.32 -4.42 6.43
C ASN A 106 -5.24 -4.33 5.36
N GLY A 107 -4.88 -5.48 4.77
CA GLY A 107 -4.09 -5.48 3.56
C GLY A 107 -4.95 -5.18 2.34
N ILE A 108 -4.41 -4.43 1.38
CA ILE A 108 -5.07 -4.13 0.12
C ILE A 108 -4.07 -3.96 -1.02
N ILE A 109 -4.39 -4.56 -2.17
CA ILE A 109 -3.79 -4.25 -3.46
C ILE A 109 -4.89 -4.12 -4.51
N GLY A 110 -4.79 -3.10 -5.36
CA GLY A 110 -5.58 -2.95 -6.58
C GLY A 110 -4.77 -3.38 -7.79
N ILE A 111 -5.36 -4.18 -8.68
CA ILE A 111 -4.74 -4.70 -9.89
C ILE A 111 -5.58 -4.26 -11.10
N ARG A 112 -4.96 -3.65 -12.10
CA ARG A 112 -5.60 -3.25 -13.35
C ARG A 112 -5.48 -4.36 -14.37
N LEU A 113 -6.51 -5.20 -14.46
CA LEU A 113 -6.56 -6.37 -15.32
C LEU A 113 -7.89 -6.40 -16.10
N GLN A 114 -7.89 -7.02 -17.28
CA GLN A 114 -9.09 -7.20 -18.11
C GLN A 114 -9.20 -8.62 -18.64
N GLY A 115 -10.33 -8.94 -19.26
CA GLY A 115 -10.55 -10.24 -19.90
C GLY A 115 -10.64 -11.42 -18.93
N LYS A 116 -10.34 -12.61 -19.46
CA LYS A 116 -10.52 -13.89 -18.77
C LYS A 116 -9.71 -14.01 -17.47
N GLU A 117 -8.51 -13.43 -17.45
CA GLU A 117 -7.63 -13.46 -16.26
C GLU A 117 -8.27 -12.74 -15.08
N LYS A 118 -8.94 -11.60 -15.34
CA LYS A 118 -9.71 -10.87 -14.31
C LYS A 118 -10.83 -11.75 -13.75
N GLU A 119 -11.58 -12.42 -14.63
CA GLU A 119 -12.68 -13.30 -14.22
C GLU A 119 -12.19 -14.50 -13.40
N ASP A 120 -11.06 -15.11 -13.81
CA ASP A 120 -10.46 -16.24 -13.10
C ASP A 120 -9.98 -15.81 -11.70
N ILE A 121 -9.35 -14.64 -11.57
CA ILE A 121 -8.94 -14.11 -10.26
C ILE A 121 -10.15 -13.77 -9.38
N LEU A 122 -11.22 -13.18 -9.94
CA LEU A 122 -12.45 -12.89 -9.19
C LEU A 122 -13.12 -14.15 -8.62
N ARG A 123 -12.91 -15.31 -9.23
CA ARG A 123 -13.47 -16.59 -8.79
C ARG A 123 -12.62 -17.30 -7.74
N LEU A 124 -11.39 -16.85 -7.47
CA LEU A 124 -10.52 -17.45 -6.47
C LEU A 124 -11.19 -17.41 -5.09
N GLN A 125 -11.21 -18.57 -4.44
CA GLN A 125 -11.71 -18.73 -3.07
C GLN A 125 -10.52 -18.95 -2.15
N ILE A 126 -10.05 -17.88 -1.51
CA ILE A 126 -8.95 -17.94 -0.55
C ILE A 126 -9.53 -17.57 0.84
N PRO A 127 -9.44 -18.44 1.85
CA PRO A 127 -9.96 -18.14 3.18
C PRO A 127 -9.39 -16.85 3.76
N GLY A 128 -10.26 -15.97 4.28
CA GLY A 128 -9.87 -14.68 4.85
C GLY A 128 -9.51 -13.59 3.83
N VAL A 129 -9.68 -13.87 2.53
CA VAL A 129 -9.42 -12.91 1.45
C VAL A 129 -10.74 -12.52 0.79
N LYS A 130 -10.91 -11.23 0.56
CA LYS A 130 -12.02 -10.69 -0.22
C LYS A 130 -11.50 -10.10 -1.51
N ILE A 131 -12.00 -10.62 -2.63
CA ILE A 131 -11.68 -10.13 -3.97
C ILE A 131 -12.93 -9.46 -4.54
N VAL A 132 -12.82 -8.20 -4.97
CA VAL A 132 -13.93 -7.43 -5.54
C VAL A 132 -13.46 -6.59 -6.71
N GLU A 133 -14.33 -6.40 -7.71
CA GLU A 133 -14.11 -5.42 -8.76
C GLU A 133 -14.81 -4.10 -8.42
N LYS A 134 -14.12 -2.98 -8.64
CA LYS A 134 -14.71 -1.64 -8.63
C LYS A 134 -13.95 -0.75 -9.60
N ASP A 135 -14.68 0.00 -10.44
CA ASP A 135 -14.11 0.97 -11.39
C ASP A 135 -13.03 0.35 -12.31
N ASN A 136 -13.26 -0.88 -12.80
CA ASN A 136 -12.30 -1.67 -13.60
C ASN A 136 -10.97 -1.99 -12.89
N ILE A 137 -10.94 -1.95 -11.57
CA ILE A 137 -9.81 -2.36 -10.73
C ILE A 137 -10.25 -3.54 -9.87
N LEU A 138 -9.44 -4.60 -9.88
CA LEU A 138 -9.63 -5.75 -9.01
C LEU A 138 -8.91 -5.50 -7.69
N PHE A 139 -9.67 -5.41 -6.60
CA PHE A 139 -9.15 -5.22 -5.25
C PHE A 139 -9.10 -6.55 -4.51
N ILE A 140 -7.91 -6.88 -3.99
CA ILE A 140 -7.69 -8.01 -3.10
C ILE A 140 -7.47 -7.46 -1.71
N ARG A 141 -8.29 -7.89 -0.76
CA ARG A 141 -8.24 -7.43 0.64
C ARG A 141 -8.01 -8.61 1.57
N THR A 142 -7.14 -8.42 2.55
CA THR A 142 -6.89 -9.38 3.63
C THR A 142 -7.31 -8.79 4.96
N LEU A 143 -7.74 -9.64 5.90
CA LEU A 143 -7.99 -9.27 7.28
C LEU A 143 -7.30 -10.29 8.17
N GLU A 144 -6.11 -9.95 8.64
CA GLU A 144 -5.30 -10.85 9.47
C GLU A 144 -4.86 -10.15 10.76
N ASN A 145 -4.67 -10.94 11.82
CA ASN A 145 -4.44 -10.40 13.17
C ASN A 145 -2.97 -10.45 13.60
N THR A 146 -2.10 -11.13 12.86
CA THR A 146 -0.67 -11.23 13.18
C THR A 146 0.19 -11.02 11.95
N THR A 147 1.42 -10.55 12.14
CA THR A 147 2.39 -10.34 11.05
C THR A 147 2.75 -11.64 10.33
N ALA A 148 2.81 -12.76 11.05
CA ALA A 148 3.06 -14.08 10.46
C ALA A 148 1.92 -14.47 9.52
N ASP A 149 0.67 -14.33 9.97
CA ASP A 149 -0.52 -14.63 9.17
C ASP A 149 -0.60 -13.72 7.93
N ILE A 150 -0.26 -12.44 8.07
CA ILE A 150 -0.21 -11.49 6.95
C ILE A 150 0.76 -11.98 5.87
N ASN A 151 1.99 -12.35 6.25
CA ASN A 151 3.01 -12.79 5.32
C ASN A 151 2.63 -14.09 4.60
N GLU A 152 2.11 -15.07 5.34
CA GLU A 152 1.64 -16.33 4.77
C GLU A 152 0.46 -16.12 3.83
N LYS A 153 -0.47 -15.22 4.18
CA LYS A 153 -1.62 -14.87 3.34
C LYS A 153 -1.18 -14.28 2.01
N TRP A 154 -0.28 -13.30 2.04
CA TRP A 154 0.22 -12.68 0.80
C TRP A 154 1.03 -13.65 -0.05
N LYS A 155 1.77 -14.58 0.56
CA LYS A 155 2.44 -15.65 -0.19
C LYS A 155 1.46 -16.58 -0.91
N LEU A 156 0.36 -16.96 -0.24
CA LEU A 156 -0.70 -17.76 -0.84
C LEU A 156 -1.38 -17.00 -1.99
N ILE A 157 -1.77 -15.75 -1.76
CA ILE A 157 -2.35 -14.87 -2.80
C ILE A 157 -1.40 -14.76 -4.00
N THR A 158 -0.11 -14.54 -3.75
CA THR A 158 0.92 -14.44 -4.80
C THR A 158 0.98 -15.70 -5.64
N THR A 159 0.95 -16.87 -4.99
CA THR A 159 0.99 -18.17 -5.65
C THR A 159 -0.23 -18.38 -6.54
N GLU A 160 -1.43 -18.14 -6.01
CA GLU A 160 -2.68 -18.33 -6.76
C GLU A 160 -2.79 -17.40 -7.97
N ILE A 161 -2.45 -16.11 -7.80
CA ILE A 161 -2.45 -15.15 -8.92
C ILE A 161 -1.44 -15.54 -10.00
N LYS A 162 -0.22 -15.91 -9.60
CA LYS A 162 0.81 -16.40 -10.54
C LYS A 162 0.32 -17.63 -11.32
N ASN A 163 -0.37 -18.55 -10.66
CA ASN A 163 -0.90 -19.76 -11.29
C ASN A 163 -1.99 -19.42 -12.33
N VAL A 164 -2.90 -18.50 -12.02
CA VAL A 164 -3.92 -18.04 -12.97
C VAL A 164 -3.26 -17.41 -14.21
N LEU A 165 -2.35 -16.47 -14.00
CA LEU A 165 -1.72 -15.72 -15.09
C LEU A 165 -0.81 -16.62 -15.96
N LYS A 166 -0.02 -17.53 -15.35
CA LYS A 166 0.83 -18.46 -16.09
C LYS A 166 0.04 -19.47 -16.94
N LYS A 167 -1.13 -19.94 -16.48
CA LYS A 167 -1.96 -20.89 -17.24
C LYS A 167 -2.41 -20.31 -18.58
N GLN A 168 -2.71 -19.01 -18.61
CA GLN A 168 -3.14 -18.35 -19.85
C GLN A 168 -1.95 -18.08 -20.79
N MET A 169 -0.75 -17.80 -20.25
CA MET A 169 0.47 -17.61 -21.07
C MET A 169 0.93 -18.88 -21.81
N VAL A 170 0.61 -20.07 -21.29
CA VAL A 170 0.94 -21.36 -21.94
C VAL A 170 -0.17 -21.79 -22.93
N SER A 171 -1.33 -21.15 -22.86
CA SER A 171 -2.51 -21.49 -23.68
C SER A 171 -2.74 -20.53 -24.86
N ALA A 172 -1.86 -19.55 -25.04
CA ALA A 172 -1.85 -18.56 -26.13
C ALA A 172 -0.70 -18.86 -27.11
#